data_AF-A0A5B0BQ36-F1
#
_entry.id   AF-A0A5B0BQ36-F1
#
_cell.length_a   1.000
_cell.length_b   1.000
_cell.length_c   1.000
_cell.angle_alpha   90.00
_cell.angle_beta   90.00
_cell.angle_gamma   90.00
#
_symmetry.space_group_name_H-M   'P 1'
#
loop_
_entity.id
_entity.type
_entity.pdbx_description
1 polymer ?
#
loop_
_entity_poly.entity_id
_entity_poly.type
_entity_poly.pdbx_seq_one_letter_code
_entity_poly.pdbx_strand_id
1 'polypeptide(L)'
;MIAPRKITEIKEIGHVAVILASSIGAIELIRALGKEKVPVIVIGQNYHHKSIYTTVALEAETKKDVENLLFLIPRLLNLKPVLFTDGDDYLEIIYSNLSQLETSYFIPVSKNNFNLINKEYIEKIKDINKISSLPITFQRISDIEKKHYPVIIKPLAYGSSFSGFKIRPEKAYICDDYLQVEAADKYLGELNISYVAQQMIVGEANTIFTVLLYRNATGEIIVGYTMKKLRVYPLEFGVASAVVLEGNNEIINQSIAIMEYTDYQGIAEFEYKLCEKNNIYFLIEVNGRFPLQTSLLKKSNPHFIDTVFHDLMKSPSKDVVSIKSASNVIWIFSLNDIRAIKAEFKKSKLKINLKKCLSSRVQGAIWSISDPLPAIYFLKYIADKLYRKRHDKNLYSKMKSRGGKVL
;
A
#
# COMPACT_ATOMS: atom_id res chain seq x y z
N MET A 1 19.96 2.23 -18.97
CA MET A 1 19.51 2.10 -20.38
C MET A 1 19.06 0.67 -20.64
N ILE A 2 17.99 0.47 -21.42
CA ILE A 2 17.52 -0.87 -21.81
C ILE A 2 18.41 -1.40 -22.92
N ALA A 3 18.95 -2.61 -22.77
CA ALA A 3 19.80 -3.22 -23.78
C ALA A 3 19.02 -3.44 -25.10
N PRO A 4 19.59 -3.15 -26.28
CA PRO A 4 18.90 -3.29 -27.57
C PRO A 4 18.28 -4.67 -27.79
N ARG A 5 18.99 -5.74 -27.40
CA ARG A 5 18.47 -7.12 -27.46
C ARG A 5 17.16 -7.30 -26.66
N LYS A 6 17.05 -6.67 -25.48
CA LYS A 6 15.84 -6.73 -24.66
C LYS A 6 14.69 -5.94 -25.27
N ILE A 7 14.99 -4.83 -25.94
CA ILE A 7 13.97 -4.08 -26.69
C ILE A 7 13.39 -4.94 -27.80
N THR A 8 14.25 -5.63 -28.57
CA THR A 8 13.80 -6.54 -29.64
C THR A 8 12.96 -7.69 -29.09
N GLU A 9 13.43 -8.38 -28.04
CA GLU A 9 12.71 -9.49 -27.38
C GLU A 9 11.31 -9.05 -26.89
N ILE A 10 11.21 -7.89 -26.26
CA ILE A 10 9.92 -7.34 -25.80
C ILE A 10 9.00 -7.00 -26.98
N LYS A 11 9.55 -6.43 -28.05
CA LYS A 11 8.79 -6.10 -29.27
C LYS A 11 8.23 -7.35 -29.94
N GLU A 12 9.00 -8.43 -30.01
CA GLU A 12 8.57 -9.71 -30.57
C GLU A 12 7.42 -10.34 -29.76
N ILE A 13 7.43 -10.20 -28.44
CA ILE A 13 6.34 -10.68 -27.57
C ILE A 13 5.08 -9.82 -27.73
N GLY A 14 5.22 -8.53 -28.04
CA GLY A 14 4.11 -7.61 -28.33
C GLY A 14 3.42 -7.02 -27.10
N HIS A 15 3.81 -7.42 -25.88
CA HIS A 15 3.29 -6.86 -24.63
C HIS A 15 4.34 -6.84 -23.52
N VAL A 16 4.17 -5.94 -22.55
CA VAL A 16 5.11 -5.74 -21.44
C VAL A 16 4.43 -5.05 -20.27
N ALA A 17 4.83 -5.42 -19.06
CA ALA A 17 4.45 -4.72 -17.83
C ALA A 17 5.59 -3.81 -17.36
N VAL A 18 5.24 -2.59 -16.96
CA VAL A 18 6.11 -1.68 -16.21
C VAL A 18 5.61 -1.62 -14.78
N ILE A 19 6.49 -1.91 -13.81
CA ILE A 19 6.17 -1.90 -12.38
C ILE A 19 6.99 -0.83 -11.69
N LEU A 20 6.31 0.18 -11.15
CA LEU A 20 6.89 1.14 -10.22
C LEU A 20 6.90 0.50 -8.83
N ALA A 21 8.05 -0.05 -8.45
CA ALA A 21 8.21 -0.91 -7.28
C ALA A 21 8.73 -0.14 -6.06
N SER A 22 7.83 0.21 -5.15
CA SER A 22 8.11 0.96 -3.93
C SER A 22 8.40 0.04 -2.74
N SER A 23 7.72 -1.11 -2.66
CA SER A 23 7.78 -2.00 -1.52
C SER A 23 7.89 -3.47 -1.90
N ILE A 24 7.98 -4.35 -0.89
CA ILE A 24 7.99 -5.79 -1.11
C ILE A 24 6.69 -6.32 -1.74
N GLY A 25 5.60 -5.53 -1.74
CA GLY A 25 4.35 -5.88 -2.42
C GLY A 25 4.55 -6.10 -3.93
N ALA A 26 5.36 -5.23 -4.56
CA ALA A 26 5.69 -5.31 -5.98
C ALA A 26 6.41 -6.61 -6.38
N ILE A 27 7.07 -7.32 -5.45
CA ILE A 27 7.72 -8.60 -5.75
C ILE A 27 6.72 -9.64 -6.24
N GLU A 28 5.49 -9.65 -5.72
CA GLU A 28 4.49 -10.59 -6.22
C GLU A 28 4.00 -10.21 -7.61
N LEU A 29 3.83 -8.91 -7.91
CA LEU A 29 3.50 -8.46 -9.27
C LEU A 29 4.53 -8.94 -10.29
N ILE A 30 5.81 -8.78 -9.97
CA ILE A 30 6.93 -9.25 -10.81
C ILE A 30 6.85 -10.77 -11.03
N ARG A 31 6.62 -11.53 -9.95
CA ARG A 31 6.58 -13.01 -10.00
C ARG A 31 5.36 -13.54 -10.73
N ALA A 32 4.18 -12.99 -10.50
CA ALA A 32 2.94 -13.43 -11.11
C ALA A 32 3.01 -13.26 -12.63
N LEU A 33 3.37 -12.06 -13.09
CA LEU A 33 3.48 -11.75 -14.51
C LEU A 33 4.62 -12.52 -15.19
N GLY A 34 5.79 -12.61 -14.55
CA GLY A 34 6.91 -13.35 -15.13
C GLY A 34 6.68 -14.86 -15.24
N LYS A 35 5.86 -15.45 -14.37
CA LYS A 35 5.45 -16.87 -14.50
C LYS A 35 4.54 -17.10 -15.71
N GLU A 36 3.70 -16.12 -16.03
CA GLU A 36 2.93 -16.09 -17.27
C GLU A 36 3.76 -15.65 -18.48
N LYS A 37 5.09 -15.55 -18.33
CA LYS A 37 6.04 -15.15 -19.37
C LYS A 37 5.81 -13.74 -19.93
N VAL A 38 5.15 -12.89 -19.16
CA VAL A 38 5.05 -11.45 -19.48
C VAL A 38 6.40 -10.80 -19.15
N PRO A 39 7.04 -10.09 -20.09
CA PRO A 39 8.23 -9.30 -19.80
C PRO A 39 7.93 -8.21 -18.77
N VAL A 40 8.81 -8.06 -17.78
CA VAL A 40 8.64 -7.11 -16.67
C VAL A 40 9.79 -6.12 -16.62
N ILE A 41 9.47 -4.84 -16.83
CA ILE A 41 10.37 -3.72 -16.58
C ILE A 41 10.10 -3.19 -15.18
N VAL A 42 11.12 -3.19 -14.33
CA VAL A 42 11.00 -2.76 -12.92
C VAL A 42 11.76 -1.46 -12.74
N ILE A 43 11.07 -0.44 -12.23
CA ILE A 43 11.68 0.80 -11.72
C ILE A 43 11.58 0.73 -10.20
N GLY A 44 12.70 0.49 -9.51
CA GLY A 44 12.68 0.38 -8.06
C GLY A 44 14.03 0.10 -7.42
N GLN A 45 13.97 -0.45 -6.20
CA GLN A 45 15.16 -0.80 -5.43
C GLN A 45 15.85 -2.07 -5.94
N ASN A 46 17.16 -2.19 -5.69
CA ASN A 46 18.00 -3.32 -6.09
C ASN A 46 17.40 -4.70 -5.75
N TYR A 47 16.71 -4.86 -4.61
CA TYR A 47 16.14 -6.16 -4.26
C TYR A 47 14.99 -6.60 -5.19
N HIS A 48 14.25 -5.68 -5.81
CA HIS A 48 13.28 -6.02 -6.86
C HIS A 48 13.98 -6.51 -8.13
N HIS A 49 15.11 -5.88 -8.46
CA HIS A 49 15.90 -6.19 -9.66
C HIS A 49 16.49 -7.60 -9.64
N LYS A 50 16.58 -8.22 -8.46
CA LYS A 50 17.14 -9.57 -8.29
C LYS A 50 16.14 -10.70 -8.43
N SER A 51 14.87 -10.38 -8.66
CA SER A 51 13.90 -11.41 -9.07
C SER A 51 14.34 -12.02 -10.40
N ILE A 52 14.29 -13.34 -10.51
CA ILE A 52 14.58 -14.03 -11.78
C ILE A 52 13.59 -13.65 -12.89
N TYR A 53 12.45 -13.07 -12.51
CA TYR A 53 11.38 -12.65 -13.40
C TYR A 53 11.50 -11.18 -13.84
N THR A 54 12.48 -10.44 -13.33
CA THR A 54 12.76 -9.07 -13.80
C THR A 54 13.47 -9.13 -15.14
N THR A 55 12.81 -8.69 -16.22
CA THR A 55 13.39 -8.65 -17.57
C THR A 55 14.35 -7.48 -17.73
N VAL A 56 13.96 -6.31 -17.21
CA VAL A 56 14.75 -5.08 -17.26
C VAL A 56 14.66 -4.40 -15.90
N ALA A 57 15.82 -4.06 -15.34
CA ALA A 57 15.94 -3.30 -14.11
C ALA A 57 16.36 -1.86 -14.43
N LEU A 58 15.62 -0.89 -13.87
CA LEU A 58 15.89 0.54 -14.04
C LEU A 58 15.95 1.20 -12.66
N GLU A 59 17.01 1.97 -12.45
CA GLU A 59 17.18 2.76 -11.25
C GLU A 59 16.65 4.18 -11.50
N ALA A 60 16.05 4.76 -10.47
CA ALA A 60 15.60 6.13 -10.44
C ALA A 60 15.87 6.69 -9.04
N GLU A 61 16.56 7.82 -8.97
CA GLU A 61 16.93 8.44 -7.69
C GLU A 61 15.88 9.45 -7.23
N THR A 62 15.23 10.12 -8.20
CA THR A 62 14.25 11.16 -7.95
C THR A 62 12.89 10.84 -8.58
N LYS A 63 11.84 11.52 -8.12
CA LYS A 63 10.51 11.47 -8.78
C LYS A 63 10.61 11.88 -10.26
N LYS A 64 11.50 12.83 -10.58
CA LYS A 64 11.70 13.30 -11.96
C LYS A 64 12.34 12.24 -12.85
N ASP A 65 13.25 11.43 -12.32
CA ASP A 65 13.82 10.30 -13.07
C ASP A 65 12.74 9.28 -13.42
N VAL A 66 11.85 8.98 -12.46
CA VAL A 66 10.70 8.08 -12.69
C VAL A 66 9.80 8.62 -13.80
N GLU A 67 9.44 9.90 -13.75
CA GLU A 67 8.66 10.55 -14.82
C GLU A 67 9.35 10.46 -16.18
N ASN A 68 10.64 10.77 -16.25
CA ASN A 68 11.40 10.72 -17.49
C ASN A 68 11.43 9.29 -18.07
N LEU A 69 11.62 8.28 -17.22
CA LEU A 69 11.56 6.88 -17.63
C LEU A 69 10.16 6.49 -18.12
N LEU A 70 9.10 6.92 -17.43
CA LEU A 70 7.72 6.65 -17.85
C LEU A 70 7.43 7.20 -19.25
N PHE A 71 7.92 8.40 -19.60
CA PHE A 71 7.73 8.93 -20.96
C PHE A 71 8.64 8.31 -22.02
N LEU A 72 9.81 7.81 -21.62
CA LEU A 72 10.79 7.23 -22.54
C LEU A 72 10.45 5.79 -22.94
N ILE A 73 9.99 4.95 -22.00
CA ILE A 73 9.80 3.51 -22.22
C ILE A 73 8.87 3.20 -23.40
N PRO A 74 7.64 3.77 -23.50
CA PRO A 74 6.72 3.45 -24.60
C PRO A 74 7.29 3.84 -25.97
N ARG A 75 8.04 4.95 -26.02
CA ARG A 75 8.69 5.44 -27.25
C ARG A 75 9.81 4.50 -27.70
N LEU A 76 10.65 4.05 -26.78
CA LEU A 76 11.73 3.09 -27.10
C LEU A 76 11.17 1.75 -27.58
N LEU A 77 10.13 1.28 -26.91
CA LEU A 77 9.49 0.00 -27.21
C LEU A 77 8.55 0.06 -28.41
N ASN A 78 8.09 1.25 -28.83
CA ASN A 78 7.00 1.41 -29.80
C ASN A 78 5.79 0.50 -29.47
N LEU A 79 5.46 0.42 -28.18
CA LEU A 79 4.39 -0.40 -27.62
C LEU A 79 3.71 0.39 -26.51
N LYS A 80 2.47 0.02 -26.20
CA LYS A 80 1.69 0.54 -25.07
C LYS A 80 1.78 -0.45 -23.88
N PRO A 81 2.64 -0.20 -22.87
CA PRO A 81 2.80 -1.14 -21.76
C PRO A 81 1.63 -1.08 -20.78
N VAL A 82 1.50 -2.11 -19.94
CA VAL A 82 0.63 -2.07 -18.75
C VAL A 82 1.43 -1.51 -17.57
N LEU A 83 0.91 -0.51 -16.88
CA LEU A 83 1.58 0.15 -15.75
C LEU A 83 0.97 -0.27 -14.42
N PHE A 84 1.81 -0.75 -13.50
CA PHE A 84 1.43 -1.07 -12.12
C PHE A 84 2.28 -0.31 -11.10
N THR A 85 1.71 -0.12 -9.91
CA THR A 85 2.41 0.43 -8.74
C THR A 85 1.91 -0.22 -7.46
N ASP A 86 2.80 -0.32 -6.47
CA ASP A 86 2.48 -0.68 -5.08
C ASP A 86 2.78 0.47 -4.08
N GLY A 87 3.01 1.69 -4.57
CA GLY A 87 3.33 2.86 -3.73
C GLY A 87 2.52 4.11 -4.04
N ASP A 88 2.11 4.82 -2.97
CA ASP A 88 1.32 6.06 -3.07
C ASP A 88 2.11 7.21 -3.70
N ASP A 89 3.41 7.31 -3.41
CA ASP A 89 4.31 8.30 -4.03
C ASP A 89 4.34 8.17 -5.57
N TYR A 90 4.22 6.95 -6.10
CA TYR A 90 4.17 6.71 -7.55
C TYR A 90 2.77 6.91 -8.12
N LEU A 91 1.74 6.65 -7.32
CA LEU A 91 0.36 6.93 -7.70
C LEU A 91 0.13 8.45 -7.86
N GLU A 92 0.75 9.28 -7.03
CA GLU A 92 0.80 10.74 -7.17
C GLU A 92 1.43 11.17 -8.51
N ILE A 93 2.56 10.58 -8.91
CA ILE A 93 3.19 10.83 -10.21
C ILE A 93 2.25 10.44 -11.35
N ILE A 94 1.59 9.28 -11.25
CA ILE A 94 0.63 8.82 -12.26
C ILE A 94 -0.52 9.80 -12.39
N TYR A 95 -1.17 10.21 -11.28
CA TYR A 95 -2.27 11.15 -11.32
C TYR A 95 -1.87 12.52 -11.87
N SER A 96 -0.69 13.00 -11.52
CA SER A 96 -0.16 14.29 -12.00
C SER A 96 0.06 14.31 -13.51
N ASN A 97 0.22 13.14 -14.14
CA ASN A 97 0.50 12.97 -15.57
C ASN A 97 -0.56 12.12 -16.28
N LEU A 98 -1.75 11.92 -15.66
CA LEU A 98 -2.68 10.87 -16.05
C LEU A 98 -3.13 10.98 -17.51
N SER A 99 -3.51 12.18 -17.95
CA SER A 99 -3.97 12.42 -19.33
C SER A 99 -2.94 12.03 -20.37
N GLN A 100 -1.65 12.27 -20.10
CA GLN A 100 -0.58 11.89 -21.01
C GLN A 100 -0.26 10.40 -20.90
N LEU A 101 -0.21 9.85 -19.68
CA LEU A 101 0.13 8.44 -19.47
C LEU A 101 -0.95 7.50 -20.02
N GLU A 102 -2.24 7.83 -19.91
CA GLU A 102 -3.34 7.02 -20.48
C GLU A 102 -3.23 6.84 -22.00
N THR A 103 -2.58 7.79 -22.72
CA THR A 103 -2.31 7.62 -24.16
C THR A 103 -1.25 6.55 -24.42
N SER A 104 -0.25 6.46 -23.54
CA SER A 104 0.98 5.69 -23.75
C SER A 104 1.07 4.41 -22.92
N TYR A 105 0.15 4.21 -21.97
CA TYR A 105 0.05 3.04 -21.09
C TYR A 105 -1.40 2.58 -20.92
N PHE A 106 -1.58 1.30 -20.66
CA PHE A 106 -2.78 0.80 -19.99
C PHE A 106 -2.57 0.90 -18.47
N ILE A 107 -3.47 1.54 -17.75
CA ILE A 107 -3.29 1.84 -16.32
C ILE A 107 -4.57 1.48 -15.57
N PRO A 108 -4.50 0.79 -14.41
CA PRO A 108 -5.66 0.48 -13.58
C PRO A 108 -6.01 1.67 -12.66
N VAL A 109 -6.18 2.86 -13.23
CA VAL A 109 -6.67 4.05 -12.50
C VAL A 109 -7.50 4.90 -13.43
N SER A 110 -8.44 5.68 -12.88
CA SER A 110 -9.15 6.73 -13.61
C SER A 110 -9.17 8.04 -12.83
N LYS A 111 -9.54 9.14 -13.50
CA LYS A 111 -9.73 10.46 -12.86
C LYS A 111 -10.75 10.43 -11.72
N ASN A 112 -11.77 9.57 -11.81
CA ASN A 112 -12.85 9.46 -10.81
C ASN A 112 -12.34 8.90 -9.47
N ASN A 113 -11.27 8.09 -9.50
CA ASN A 113 -10.70 7.47 -8.31
C ASN A 113 -10.08 8.47 -7.33
N PHE A 114 -9.54 9.59 -7.82
CA PHE A 114 -8.71 10.52 -7.03
C PHE A 114 -9.43 10.98 -5.77
N ASN A 115 -10.72 11.25 -5.91
CA ASN A 115 -11.59 11.63 -4.81
C ASN A 115 -11.61 10.54 -3.73
N LEU A 116 -11.90 9.29 -4.07
CA LEU A 116 -12.03 8.21 -3.07
C LEU A 116 -10.72 7.91 -2.31
N ILE A 117 -9.57 8.09 -2.97
CA ILE A 117 -8.25 7.84 -2.37
C ILE A 117 -7.82 8.99 -1.44
N ASN A 118 -8.37 10.20 -1.65
CA ASN A 118 -8.08 11.34 -0.79
C ASN A 118 -8.85 11.25 0.53
N LYS A 119 -8.11 11.27 1.65
CA LYS A 119 -8.63 11.17 3.02
C LYS A 119 -9.66 12.25 3.37
N GLU A 120 -9.60 13.41 2.72
CA GLU A 120 -10.57 14.50 2.93
C GLU A 120 -11.93 14.20 2.30
N TYR A 121 -11.97 13.46 1.18
CA TYR A 121 -13.19 13.26 0.40
C TYR A 121 -14.05 12.11 0.90
N ILE A 122 -13.51 11.19 1.71
CA ILE A 122 -14.28 10.07 2.27
C ILE A 122 -15.53 10.58 3.01
N GLU A 123 -15.52 11.78 3.59
CA GLU A 123 -16.73 12.37 4.19
C GLU A 123 -17.84 12.70 3.17
N LYS A 124 -17.48 13.07 1.93
CA LYS A 124 -18.44 13.47 0.89
C LYS A 124 -19.22 12.29 0.30
N ILE A 125 -18.80 11.05 0.60
CA ILE A 125 -19.53 9.84 0.21
C ILE A 125 -20.49 9.33 1.30
N LYS A 126 -20.70 10.10 2.39
CA LYS A 126 -21.65 9.76 3.48
C LYS A 126 -23.10 9.55 3.00
N ASP A 127 -23.51 10.20 1.92
CA ASP A 127 -24.87 10.11 1.38
C ASP A 127 -25.14 8.81 0.60
N ILE A 128 -24.13 7.95 0.45
CA ILE A 128 -24.34 6.62 -0.11
C ILE A 128 -25.07 5.78 0.93
N ASN A 129 -26.39 5.60 0.73
CA ASN A 129 -27.32 4.79 1.55
C ASN A 129 -26.85 3.35 1.87
N LYS A 130 -25.73 2.90 1.28
CA LYS A 130 -25.14 1.56 1.45
C LYS A 130 -23.80 1.55 2.19
N ILE A 131 -23.20 2.70 2.53
CA ILE A 131 -22.01 2.73 3.40
C ILE A 131 -22.47 2.62 4.85
N SER A 132 -22.10 1.53 5.53
CA SER A 132 -22.65 1.26 6.85
C SER A 132 -22.09 2.18 7.94
N SER A 133 -20.91 2.80 7.78
CA SER A 133 -20.44 3.92 8.62
C SER A 133 -19.12 4.53 8.16
N LEU A 134 -18.97 5.85 8.35
CA LEU A 134 -17.73 6.59 8.19
C LEU A 134 -17.37 7.31 9.50
N PRO A 135 -16.09 7.42 9.85
CA PRO A 135 -15.69 8.25 10.99
C PRO A 135 -16.17 9.69 10.78
N ILE A 136 -16.59 10.36 11.85
CA ILE A 136 -16.86 11.79 11.81
C ILE A 136 -15.55 12.51 11.45
N THR A 137 -15.57 13.41 10.47
CA THR A 137 -14.45 14.30 10.16
C THR A 137 -14.80 15.68 10.70
N PHE A 138 -13.83 16.31 11.36
CA PHE A 138 -14.00 17.65 11.93
C PHE A 138 -13.33 18.66 11.01
N GLN A 139 -14.10 19.63 10.52
CA GLN A 139 -13.61 20.66 9.62
C GLN A 139 -12.75 21.70 10.36
N ARG A 140 -13.06 21.96 11.64
CA ARG A 140 -12.25 22.80 12.52
C ARG A 140 -12.05 22.10 13.85
N ILE A 141 -10.90 22.36 14.49
CA ILE A 141 -10.63 21.85 15.84
C ILE A 141 -11.66 22.33 16.87
N SER A 142 -12.29 23.50 16.65
CA SER A 142 -13.34 24.04 17.52
C SER A 142 -14.67 23.29 17.42
N ASP A 143 -14.87 22.47 16.38
CA ASP A 143 -16.08 21.65 16.23
C ASP A 143 -16.00 20.36 17.09
N ILE A 144 -14.85 20.10 17.73
CA ILE A 144 -14.60 18.91 18.54
C ILE A 144 -15.11 19.13 19.97
N GLU A 145 -16.32 18.64 20.24
CA GLU A 145 -16.87 18.58 21.59
C GLU A 145 -16.23 17.49 22.48
N LYS A 146 -16.34 17.65 23.81
CA LYS A 146 -15.83 16.70 24.82
C LYS A 146 -16.28 15.25 24.61
N LYS A 147 -17.48 15.04 24.06
CA LYS A 147 -18.04 13.70 23.79
C LYS A 147 -17.34 12.95 22.64
N HIS A 148 -16.57 13.65 21.82
CA HIS A 148 -15.91 13.07 20.64
C HIS A 148 -14.55 12.47 20.93
N TYR A 149 -13.95 12.78 22.08
CA TYR A 149 -12.63 12.26 22.42
C TYR A 149 -12.67 10.76 22.77
N PRO A 150 -11.63 9.98 22.42
CA PRO A 150 -10.42 10.44 21.71
C PRO A 150 -10.66 10.72 20.22
N VAL A 151 -9.90 11.65 19.67
CA VAL A 151 -9.86 11.97 18.23
C VAL A 151 -8.49 11.63 17.64
N ILE A 152 -8.44 11.47 16.32
CA ILE A 152 -7.21 11.19 15.58
C ILE A 152 -6.93 12.32 14.59
N ILE A 153 -5.72 12.86 14.62
CA ILE A 153 -5.22 13.85 13.65
C ILE A 153 -4.26 13.13 12.71
N LYS A 154 -4.54 13.16 11.40
CA LYS A 154 -3.76 12.49 10.37
C LYS A 154 -3.18 13.52 9.39
N PRO A 155 -1.85 13.66 9.30
CA PRO A 155 -1.21 14.45 8.24
C PRO A 155 -1.58 13.92 6.84
N LEU A 156 -1.88 14.82 5.90
CA LEU A 156 -2.31 14.45 4.54
C LEU A 156 -1.14 14.13 3.62
N ALA A 157 -0.02 14.85 3.78
CA ALA A 157 1.25 14.37 3.27
C ALA A 157 1.80 13.38 4.32
N TYR A 158 2.07 12.13 3.94
CA TYR A 158 2.95 11.24 4.68
C TYR A 158 3.78 10.41 3.69
N GLY A 159 5.11 10.61 3.64
CA GLY A 159 5.93 9.93 2.63
C GLY A 159 7.26 10.62 2.32
N SER A 160 7.70 10.50 1.06
CA SER A 160 8.92 11.12 0.53
C SER A 160 8.94 12.66 0.66
N SER A 161 7.76 13.29 0.70
CA SER A 161 7.59 14.73 0.92
C SER A 161 8.16 15.25 2.24
N PHE A 162 8.50 14.35 3.19
CA PHE A 162 9.13 14.72 4.46
C PHE A 162 10.65 14.66 4.48
N SER A 163 11.31 14.27 3.38
CA SER A 163 12.77 14.09 3.36
C SER A 163 13.55 15.39 3.63
N GLY A 164 12.91 16.55 3.48
CA GLY A 164 13.49 17.86 3.80
C GLY A 164 13.30 18.33 5.25
N PHE A 165 12.47 17.67 6.06
CA PHE A 165 12.24 18.09 7.44
C PHE A 165 13.25 17.47 8.40
N LYS A 166 13.74 18.28 9.34
CA LYS A 166 14.64 17.84 10.42
C LYS A 166 13.96 16.85 11.37
N ILE A 167 12.65 16.98 11.55
CA ILE A 167 11.82 16.10 12.37
C ILE A 167 10.67 15.63 11.49
N ARG A 168 10.48 14.32 11.43
CA ARG A 168 9.43 13.71 10.64
C ARG A 168 8.17 13.62 11.50
N PRO A 169 7.02 14.18 11.07
CA PRO A 169 5.77 14.04 11.81
C PRO A 169 5.37 12.56 11.90
N GLU A 170 4.62 12.23 12.94
CA GLU A 170 4.04 10.90 13.07
C GLU A 170 2.93 10.68 12.03
N LYS A 171 2.60 9.42 11.75
CA LYS A 171 1.52 9.06 10.81
C LYS A 171 0.16 9.53 11.29
N ALA A 172 -0.02 9.61 12.59
CA ALA A 172 -1.21 10.10 13.24
C ALA A 172 -0.88 10.49 14.68
N TYR A 173 -1.71 11.37 15.24
CA TYR A 173 -1.71 11.77 16.64
C TYR A 173 -3.04 11.35 17.24
N ILE A 174 -3.01 10.60 18.34
CA ILE A 174 -4.19 10.35 19.17
C ILE A 174 -4.27 11.52 20.15
N CYS A 175 -5.43 12.17 20.22
CA CYS A 175 -5.68 13.27 21.12
C CYS A 175 -6.86 12.91 22.02
N ASP A 176 -6.60 12.77 23.31
CA ASP A 176 -7.60 12.44 24.34
C ASP A 176 -8.37 13.67 24.83
N ASP A 177 -7.90 14.88 24.50
CA ASP A 177 -8.50 16.14 24.89
C ASP A 177 -8.16 17.28 23.91
N TYR A 178 -8.75 18.47 24.16
CA TYR A 178 -8.57 19.66 23.35
C TYR A 178 -7.14 20.19 23.35
N LEU A 179 -6.43 20.12 24.47
CA LEU A 179 -5.05 20.63 24.58
C LEU A 179 -4.11 19.81 23.69
N GLN A 180 -4.33 18.49 23.60
CA GLN A 180 -3.57 17.64 22.69
C GLN A 180 -3.89 17.91 21.22
N VAL A 181 -5.15 18.23 20.89
CA VAL A 181 -5.54 18.65 19.54
C VAL A 181 -4.85 19.97 19.17
N GLU A 182 -4.90 20.97 20.05
CA GLU A 182 -4.28 22.29 19.84
C GLU A 182 -2.75 22.16 19.67
N ALA A 183 -2.10 21.32 20.48
CA ALA A 183 -0.68 21.06 20.35
C ALA A 183 -0.31 20.43 19.00
N ALA A 184 -1.11 19.48 18.51
CA ALA A 184 -0.90 18.85 17.21
C ALA A 184 -1.17 19.83 16.05
N ASP A 185 -2.25 20.62 16.12
CA ASP A 185 -2.57 21.67 15.15
C ASP A 185 -1.42 22.68 15.02
N LYS A 186 -0.95 23.22 16.14
CA LYS A 186 0.18 24.15 16.17
C LYS A 186 1.44 23.53 15.58
N TYR A 187 1.79 22.30 15.98
CA TYR A 187 2.98 21.63 15.50
C TYR A 187 2.94 21.38 13.98
N LEU A 188 1.80 20.92 13.45
CA LEU A 188 1.65 20.68 12.02
C LEU A 188 1.58 21.99 11.23
N GLY A 189 0.98 23.04 11.81
CA GLY A 189 0.98 24.39 11.26
C GLY A 189 2.38 25.00 11.15
N GLU A 190 3.23 24.85 12.18
CA GLU A 190 4.64 25.28 12.15
C GLU A 190 5.44 24.58 11.04
N LEU A 191 5.05 23.37 10.67
CA LEU A 191 5.66 22.60 9.59
C LEU A 191 5.00 22.82 8.22
N ASN A 192 3.94 23.64 8.15
CA ASN A 192 3.11 23.85 6.97
C ASN A 192 2.56 22.52 6.39
N ILE A 193 2.05 21.66 7.26
CA ILE A 193 1.49 20.35 6.90
C ILE A 193 -0.02 20.36 7.11
N SER A 194 -0.77 20.20 6.02
CA SER A 194 -2.21 19.98 6.10
C SER A 194 -2.53 18.63 6.75
N TYR A 195 -3.63 18.59 7.50
CA TYR A 195 -4.08 17.40 8.22
C TYR A 195 -5.60 17.28 8.19
N VAL A 196 -6.09 16.08 8.53
CA VAL A 196 -7.51 15.83 8.79
C VAL A 196 -7.71 15.39 10.24
N ALA A 197 -8.67 15.99 10.93
CA ALA A 197 -9.11 15.57 12.26
C ALA A 197 -10.34 14.66 12.13
N GLN A 198 -10.31 13.48 12.75
CA GLN A 198 -11.39 12.50 12.65
C GLN A 198 -11.71 11.84 13.99
N GLN A 199 -12.91 11.29 14.10
CA GLN A 199 -13.29 10.38 15.18
C GLN A 199 -12.32 9.20 15.22
N MET A 200 -11.80 8.90 16.41
CA MET A 200 -11.03 7.68 16.60
C MET A 200 -11.97 6.49 16.77
N ILE A 201 -11.92 5.53 15.85
CA ILE A 201 -12.58 4.24 16.04
C ILE A 201 -11.70 3.41 16.97
N VAL A 202 -12.16 3.22 18.21
CA VAL A 202 -11.43 2.49 19.26
C VAL A 202 -11.32 1.01 18.90
N GLY A 203 -10.16 0.42 19.17
CA GLY A 203 -9.88 -0.99 18.91
C GLY A 203 -8.41 -1.22 18.62
N GLU A 204 -7.94 -2.44 18.87
CA GLU A 204 -6.57 -2.83 18.57
C GLU A 204 -6.37 -3.08 17.06
N ALA A 205 -5.14 -3.33 16.64
CA ALA A 205 -4.85 -3.65 15.24
C ALA A 205 -5.64 -4.86 14.72
N ASN A 206 -6.05 -5.78 15.59
CA ASN A 206 -6.83 -6.96 15.20
C ASN A 206 -8.29 -6.68 14.90
N THR A 207 -8.78 -5.45 15.07
CA THR A 207 -10.12 -5.04 14.63
C THR A 207 -10.11 -4.44 13.24
N ILE A 208 -8.95 -4.41 12.57
CA ILE A 208 -8.79 -3.89 11.22
C ILE A 208 -8.92 -5.01 10.19
N PHE A 209 -9.78 -4.78 9.20
CA PHE A 209 -10.03 -5.67 8.08
C PHE A 209 -9.76 -4.93 6.77
N THR A 210 -9.26 -5.64 5.76
CA THR A 210 -9.11 -5.06 4.43
C THR A 210 -9.68 -5.97 3.36
N VAL A 211 -10.12 -5.37 2.26
CA VAL A 211 -10.52 -6.07 1.05
C VAL A 211 -9.80 -5.46 -0.14
N LEU A 212 -9.17 -6.31 -0.95
CA LEU A 212 -8.55 -5.93 -2.21
C LEU A 212 -9.50 -6.25 -3.36
N LEU A 213 -9.83 -5.24 -4.15
CA LEU A 213 -10.72 -5.32 -5.31
C LEU A 213 -10.04 -4.78 -6.56
N TYR A 214 -10.52 -5.25 -7.71
CA TYR A 214 -10.31 -4.65 -9.02
C TYR A 214 -11.66 -4.39 -9.67
N ARG A 215 -11.90 -3.19 -10.21
CA ARG A 215 -13.07 -2.90 -11.06
C ARG A 215 -12.59 -2.55 -12.47
N ASN A 216 -13.04 -3.24 -13.50
CA ASN A 216 -12.65 -2.91 -14.87
C ASN A 216 -13.47 -1.73 -15.43
N ALA A 217 -13.18 -1.36 -16.69
CA ALA A 217 -13.83 -0.25 -17.37
C ALA A 217 -15.32 -0.52 -17.72
N THR A 218 -15.76 -1.79 -17.75
CA THR A 218 -17.19 -2.14 -17.96
C THR A 218 -17.97 -2.18 -16.64
N GLY A 219 -17.27 -2.08 -15.51
CA GLY A 219 -17.84 -2.06 -14.17
C GLY A 219 -17.87 -3.41 -13.47
N GLU A 220 -17.34 -4.47 -14.07
CA GLU A 220 -17.18 -5.77 -13.44
C GLU A 220 -16.13 -5.71 -12.33
N ILE A 221 -16.42 -6.38 -11.21
CA ILE A 221 -15.56 -6.36 -10.03
C ILE A 221 -15.02 -7.76 -9.73
N ILE A 222 -13.72 -7.83 -9.48
CA ILE A 222 -13.00 -9.03 -9.06
C ILE A 222 -12.53 -8.84 -7.62
N VAL A 223 -12.83 -9.82 -6.77
CA VAL A 223 -12.33 -9.87 -5.40
C VAL A 223 -10.98 -10.58 -5.38
N GLY A 224 -9.96 -9.90 -4.86
CA GLY A 224 -8.61 -10.46 -4.69
C GLY A 224 -8.50 -11.24 -3.38
N TYR A 225 -8.75 -10.57 -2.26
CA TYR A 225 -8.85 -11.20 -0.94
C TYR A 225 -9.61 -10.34 0.05
N THR A 226 -9.98 -10.96 1.16
CA THR A 226 -10.33 -10.27 2.41
C THR A 226 -9.39 -10.78 3.50
N MET A 227 -8.89 -9.87 4.32
CA MET A 227 -7.99 -10.21 5.41
C MET A 227 -8.30 -9.43 6.68
N LYS A 228 -7.85 -9.98 7.80
CA LYS A 228 -7.85 -9.33 9.11
C LYS A 228 -6.40 -9.13 9.56
N LYS A 229 -6.07 -7.92 10.03
CA LYS A 229 -4.76 -7.66 10.62
C LYS A 229 -4.64 -8.45 11.93
N LEU A 230 -3.47 -9.00 12.21
CA LEU A 230 -3.17 -9.64 13.49
C LEU A 230 -2.23 -8.77 14.32
N ARG A 231 -1.23 -8.18 13.65
CA ARG A 231 -0.19 -7.34 14.25
C ARG A 231 0.28 -6.28 13.26
N VAL A 232 0.75 -5.16 13.80
CA VAL A 232 1.30 -4.04 13.05
C VAL A 232 2.65 -3.63 13.64
N TYR A 233 3.51 -3.06 12.79
CA TYR A 233 4.74 -2.42 13.25
C TYR A 233 5.04 -1.13 12.46
N PRO A 234 5.37 0.00 13.11
CA PRO A 234 5.32 0.26 14.56
C PRO A 234 3.94 -0.01 15.19
N LEU A 235 3.85 -0.07 16.52
CA LEU A 235 2.55 -0.28 17.18
C LEU A 235 1.58 0.85 16.83
N GLU A 236 0.28 0.54 16.82
CA GLU A 236 -0.85 1.43 16.51
C GLU A 236 -0.94 1.89 15.05
N PHE A 237 0.08 2.60 14.53
CA PHE A 237 0.05 3.26 13.21
C PHE A 237 0.99 2.63 12.17
N GLY A 238 1.47 1.43 12.47
CA GLY A 238 2.35 0.69 11.58
C GLY A 238 1.69 0.11 10.35
N VAL A 239 2.53 -0.48 9.51
CA VAL A 239 2.06 -1.41 8.47
C VAL A 239 1.83 -2.77 9.09
N ALA A 240 0.99 -3.60 8.47
CA ALA A 240 0.76 -4.95 8.99
C ALA A 240 2.08 -5.76 9.00
N SER A 241 2.35 -6.43 10.11
CA SER A 241 3.45 -7.39 10.23
C SER A 241 2.96 -8.83 10.12
N ALA A 242 1.71 -9.07 10.52
CA ALA A 242 1.01 -10.32 10.29
C ALA A 242 -0.48 -10.08 10.06
N VAL A 243 -1.07 -10.88 9.17
CA VAL A 243 -2.49 -10.84 8.80
C VAL A 243 -2.99 -12.26 8.55
N VAL A 244 -4.29 -12.46 8.55
CA VAL A 244 -4.93 -13.74 8.21
C VAL A 244 -5.98 -13.54 7.13
N LEU A 245 -6.05 -14.46 6.16
CA LEU A 245 -7.17 -14.54 5.23
C LEU A 245 -8.43 -14.92 5.99
N GLU A 246 -9.40 -14.01 6.00
CA GLU A 246 -10.66 -14.12 6.72
C GLU A 246 -11.72 -13.47 5.84
N GLY A 247 -12.70 -14.25 5.39
CA GLY A 247 -13.77 -13.74 4.54
C GLY A 247 -14.71 -12.82 5.33
N ASN A 248 -15.14 -11.73 4.69
CA ASN A 248 -16.10 -10.80 5.29
C ASN A 248 -16.98 -10.19 4.19
N ASN A 249 -18.17 -10.77 4.01
CA ASN A 249 -19.10 -10.35 2.96
C ASN A 249 -19.63 -8.92 3.19
N GLU A 250 -19.69 -8.47 4.44
CA GLU A 250 -20.18 -7.13 4.74
C GLU A 250 -19.26 -6.06 4.15
N ILE A 251 -17.95 -6.14 4.41
CA ILE A 251 -17.00 -5.16 3.86
C ILE A 251 -16.83 -5.32 2.34
N ILE A 252 -16.93 -6.54 1.79
CA ILE A 252 -16.91 -6.76 0.34
C ILE A 252 -18.08 -6.02 -0.31
N ASN A 253 -19.30 -6.23 0.17
CA ASN A 253 -20.50 -5.62 -0.38
C ASN A 253 -20.49 -4.10 -0.22
N GLN A 254 -20.03 -3.59 0.92
CA GLN A 254 -19.86 -2.14 1.12
C GLN A 254 -18.83 -1.57 0.14
N SER A 255 -17.66 -2.19 -0.02
CA SER A 255 -16.63 -1.72 -0.94
C SER A 255 -17.09 -1.74 -2.40
N ILE A 256 -17.79 -2.79 -2.83
CA ILE A 256 -18.41 -2.88 -4.15
C ILE A 256 -19.38 -1.72 -4.38
N ALA A 257 -20.29 -1.48 -3.44
CA ALA A 257 -21.28 -0.40 -3.55
C ALA A 257 -20.60 0.98 -3.66
N ILE A 258 -19.48 1.19 -2.96
CA ILE A 258 -18.69 2.43 -3.08
C ILE A 258 -18.08 2.54 -4.46
N MET A 259 -17.42 1.49 -4.96
CA MET A 259 -16.77 1.49 -6.28
C MET A 259 -17.79 1.74 -7.41
N GLU A 260 -18.98 1.16 -7.31
CA GLU A 260 -20.07 1.39 -8.26
C GLU A 260 -20.56 2.85 -8.22
N TYR A 261 -20.81 3.39 -7.03
CA TYR A 261 -21.33 4.76 -6.87
C TYR A 261 -20.34 5.81 -7.35
N THR A 262 -19.05 5.64 -7.06
CA THR A 262 -18.02 6.61 -7.46
C THR A 262 -17.49 6.37 -8.88
N ASP A 263 -18.03 5.37 -9.59
CA ASP A 263 -17.47 4.86 -10.85
C ASP A 263 -15.95 4.65 -10.78
N TYR A 264 -15.50 4.01 -9.70
CA TYR A 264 -14.10 3.72 -9.47
C TYR A 264 -13.61 2.71 -10.51
N GLN A 265 -12.42 2.91 -11.08
CA GLN A 265 -11.83 1.97 -12.02
C GLN A 265 -10.42 1.58 -11.59
N GLY A 266 -10.14 0.28 -11.57
CA GLY A 266 -8.85 -0.27 -11.27
C GLY A 266 -8.73 -0.85 -9.86
N ILE A 267 -7.51 -0.81 -9.32
CA ILE A 267 -7.17 -1.49 -8.07
C ILE A 267 -7.53 -0.62 -6.87
N ALA A 268 -8.18 -1.22 -5.87
CA ALA A 268 -8.45 -0.58 -4.59
C ALA A 268 -8.30 -1.57 -3.42
N GLU A 269 -7.52 -1.19 -2.41
CA GLU A 269 -7.59 -1.82 -1.09
C GLU A 269 -8.38 -0.91 -0.14
N PHE A 270 -9.54 -1.38 0.29
CA PHE A 270 -10.35 -0.72 1.30
C PHE A 270 -9.96 -1.23 2.69
N GLU A 271 -9.72 -0.32 3.62
CA GLU A 271 -9.40 -0.64 5.01
C GLU A 271 -10.51 -0.18 5.94
N TYR A 272 -11.04 -1.14 6.69
CA TYR A 272 -12.12 -0.95 7.66
C TYR A 272 -11.61 -1.21 9.06
N LYS A 273 -12.18 -0.50 10.04
CA LYS A 273 -12.00 -0.79 11.46
C LYS A 273 -13.35 -1.13 12.09
N LEU A 274 -13.41 -2.31 12.71
CA LEU A 274 -14.57 -2.76 13.48
C LEU A 274 -14.62 -2.00 14.81
N CYS A 275 -15.73 -1.30 15.04
CA CYS A 275 -16.09 -0.80 16.34
C CYS A 275 -16.83 -1.92 17.10
N GLU A 276 -16.15 -2.55 18.06
CA GLU A 276 -16.70 -3.72 18.77
C GLU A 276 -17.95 -3.37 19.61
N LYS A 277 -18.07 -2.12 20.06
CA LYS A 277 -19.20 -1.66 20.90
C LYS A 277 -20.55 -1.76 20.18
N ASN A 278 -20.57 -1.43 18.89
CA ASN A 278 -21.79 -1.42 18.08
C ASN A 278 -21.76 -2.48 16.96
N ASN A 279 -20.65 -3.22 16.84
CA ASN A 279 -20.42 -4.22 15.80
C ASN A 279 -20.57 -3.67 14.38
N ILE A 280 -20.01 -2.47 14.13
CA ILE A 280 -20.06 -1.79 12.84
C ILE A 280 -18.65 -1.62 12.27
N TYR A 281 -18.49 -1.89 10.97
CA TYR A 281 -17.26 -1.59 10.23
C TYR A 281 -17.27 -0.15 9.72
N PHE A 282 -16.26 0.61 10.13
CA PHE A 282 -16.02 1.97 9.65
C PHE A 282 -14.95 1.95 8.58
N LEU A 283 -15.22 2.51 7.40
CA LEU A 283 -14.17 2.71 6.38
C LEU A 283 -13.21 3.79 6.87
N ILE A 284 -11.93 3.45 7.01
CA ILE A 284 -10.91 4.36 7.54
C ILE A 284 -9.88 4.80 6.51
N GLU A 285 -9.71 4.06 5.41
CA GLU A 285 -8.78 4.38 4.32
C GLU A 285 -9.12 3.60 3.04
N VAL A 286 -8.83 4.19 1.87
CA VAL A 286 -8.86 3.52 0.56
C VAL A 286 -7.53 3.78 -0.13
N ASN A 287 -6.86 2.71 -0.60
CA ASN A 287 -5.58 2.80 -1.29
C ASN A 287 -5.74 2.38 -2.75
N GLY A 288 -5.45 3.26 -3.70
CA GLY A 288 -5.62 3.00 -5.14
C GLY A 288 -4.47 2.25 -5.82
N ARG A 289 -3.85 1.32 -5.10
CA ARG A 289 -2.62 0.62 -5.53
C ARG A 289 -2.58 -0.79 -4.97
N PHE A 290 -1.68 -1.61 -5.51
CA PHE A 290 -1.43 -2.92 -4.92
C PHE A 290 -0.86 -2.79 -3.49
N PRO A 291 -1.33 -3.62 -2.55
CA PRO A 291 -0.91 -3.52 -1.16
C PRO A 291 0.35 -4.32 -0.85
N LEU A 292 0.95 -4.07 0.32
CA LEU A 292 2.13 -4.78 0.81
C LEU A 292 1.92 -6.31 0.84
N GLN A 293 0.68 -6.73 1.05
CA GLN A 293 0.25 -8.12 1.21
C GLN A 293 -0.11 -8.79 -0.12
N THR A 294 0.19 -8.18 -1.28
CA THR A 294 -0.12 -8.72 -2.63
C THR A 294 0.21 -10.21 -2.79
N SER A 295 1.28 -10.72 -2.17
CA SER A 295 1.62 -12.16 -2.14
C SER A 295 0.54 -13.10 -1.58
N LEU A 296 -0.47 -12.59 -0.86
CA LEU A 296 -1.64 -13.35 -0.43
C LEU A 296 -2.50 -13.83 -1.60
N LEU A 297 -2.47 -13.12 -2.73
CA LEU A 297 -3.21 -13.48 -3.94
C LEU A 297 -2.85 -14.90 -4.40
N LYS A 298 -1.62 -15.36 -4.23
CA LYS A 298 -1.20 -16.75 -4.47
C LYS A 298 -2.03 -17.81 -3.76
N LYS A 299 -2.75 -17.42 -2.71
CA LYS A 299 -3.51 -18.30 -1.83
C LYS A 299 -5.01 -18.04 -1.94
N SER A 300 -5.42 -16.79 -2.13
CA SER A 300 -6.84 -16.42 -2.26
C SER A 300 -7.35 -16.45 -3.69
N ASN A 301 -6.60 -15.84 -4.62
CA ASN A 301 -6.96 -15.66 -6.03
C ASN A 301 -5.67 -15.60 -6.88
N PRO A 302 -5.07 -16.75 -7.22
CA PRO A 302 -3.77 -16.81 -7.89
C PRO A 302 -3.75 -16.16 -9.29
N HIS A 303 -4.93 -16.04 -9.91
CA HIS A 303 -5.12 -15.50 -11.25
C HIS A 303 -5.43 -14.00 -11.27
N PHE A 304 -5.45 -13.34 -10.11
CA PHE A 304 -5.89 -11.96 -10.00
C PHE A 304 -5.02 -10.99 -10.81
N ILE A 305 -3.70 -11.11 -10.73
CA ILE A 305 -2.77 -10.15 -11.35
C ILE A 305 -2.76 -10.30 -12.87
N ASP A 306 -2.76 -11.54 -13.38
CA ASP A 306 -2.86 -11.86 -14.81
C ASP A 306 -4.23 -11.47 -15.38
N THR A 307 -5.32 -11.71 -14.65
CA THR A 307 -6.65 -11.24 -15.08
C THR A 307 -6.68 -9.72 -15.23
N VAL A 308 -6.15 -8.97 -14.26
CA VAL A 308 -6.04 -7.50 -14.33
C VAL A 308 -5.20 -7.08 -15.52
N PHE A 309 -4.04 -7.72 -15.75
CA PHE A 309 -3.16 -7.40 -16.86
C PHE A 309 -3.84 -7.60 -18.23
N HIS A 310 -4.52 -8.73 -18.43
CA HIS A 310 -5.20 -9.05 -19.69
C HIS A 310 -6.42 -8.16 -19.93
N ASP A 311 -7.20 -7.87 -18.89
CA ASP A 311 -8.34 -6.95 -18.96
C ASP A 311 -7.91 -5.54 -19.39
N LEU A 312 -6.84 -5.00 -18.79
CA LEU A 312 -6.27 -3.70 -19.16
C LEU A 312 -5.82 -3.63 -20.62
N MET A 313 -5.26 -4.74 -21.13
CA MET A 313 -4.89 -4.87 -22.54
C MET A 313 -6.08 -5.10 -23.47
N LYS A 314 -7.29 -5.26 -22.94
CA LYS A 314 -8.50 -5.68 -23.67
C LYS A 314 -8.32 -6.99 -24.43
N SER A 315 -7.51 -7.89 -23.87
CA SER A 315 -7.29 -9.24 -24.39
C SER A 315 -8.23 -10.21 -23.66
N PRO A 316 -8.74 -11.27 -24.33
CA PRO A 316 -9.53 -12.28 -23.65
C PRO A 316 -8.72 -12.86 -22.49
N SER A 317 -9.24 -12.76 -21.28
CA SER A 317 -8.67 -13.47 -20.13
C SER A 317 -8.77 -14.97 -20.38
N LYS A 318 -7.81 -15.76 -19.89
CA LYS A 318 -8.06 -17.20 -19.72
C LYS A 318 -9.28 -17.32 -18.80
N ASP A 319 -10.19 -18.24 -19.12
CA ASP A 319 -11.48 -18.47 -18.42
C ASP A 319 -11.42 -18.09 -16.94
N VAL A 320 -12.40 -17.31 -16.45
CA VAL A 320 -12.50 -16.91 -15.04
C VAL A 320 -12.56 -18.17 -14.18
N VAL A 321 -11.41 -18.61 -13.67
CA VAL A 321 -11.30 -19.81 -12.87
C VAL A 321 -11.98 -19.52 -11.53
N SER A 322 -12.89 -20.42 -11.12
CA SER A 322 -13.59 -20.35 -9.86
C SER A 322 -12.63 -20.01 -8.70
N ILE A 323 -12.91 -18.93 -7.98
CA ILE A 323 -12.11 -18.46 -6.85
C ILE A 323 -12.20 -19.50 -5.72
N LYS A 324 -11.14 -20.28 -5.52
CA LYS A 324 -10.96 -21.07 -4.30
C LYS A 324 -10.31 -20.17 -3.26
N SER A 325 -11.13 -19.41 -2.53
CA SER A 325 -10.63 -18.59 -1.42
C SER A 325 -10.08 -19.51 -0.32
N ALA A 326 -8.76 -19.55 -0.17
CA ALA A 326 -8.15 -20.21 0.97
C ALA A 326 -8.46 -19.40 2.24
N SER A 327 -9.19 -19.98 3.17
CA SER A 327 -9.34 -19.43 4.52
C SER A 327 -8.16 -19.81 5.41
N ASN A 328 -7.90 -19.03 6.46
CA ASN A 328 -6.94 -19.35 7.53
C ASN A 328 -5.47 -19.43 7.10
N VAL A 329 -5.08 -18.75 6.02
CA VAL A 329 -3.67 -18.53 5.68
C VAL A 329 -3.16 -17.30 6.41
N ILE A 330 -2.03 -17.42 7.09
CA ILE A 330 -1.38 -16.29 7.77
C ILE A 330 -0.25 -15.77 6.89
N TRP A 331 -0.30 -14.48 6.57
CA TRP A 331 0.81 -13.79 5.94
C TRP A 331 1.69 -13.12 6.98
N ILE A 332 3.01 -13.26 6.84
CA ILE A 332 3.97 -12.78 7.84
C ILE A 332 5.10 -12.01 7.16
N PHE A 333 5.31 -10.77 7.61
CA PHE A 333 6.50 -9.99 7.34
C PHE A 333 7.48 -10.12 8.51
N SER A 334 8.29 -11.18 8.50
CA SER A 334 9.05 -11.67 9.65
C SER A 334 9.87 -10.60 10.39
N LEU A 335 10.53 -9.69 9.67
CA LEU A 335 11.34 -8.63 10.30
C LEU A 335 10.48 -7.66 11.12
N ASN A 336 9.35 -7.22 10.57
CA ASN A 336 8.42 -6.35 11.28
C ASN A 336 7.69 -7.11 12.38
N ASP A 337 7.42 -8.39 12.16
CA ASP A 337 6.65 -9.20 13.11
C ASP A 337 7.44 -9.51 14.38
N ILE A 338 8.74 -9.83 14.25
CA ILE A 338 9.65 -9.96 15.38
C ILE A 338 9.71 -8.64 16.18
N ARG A 339 9.70 -7.49 15.49
CA ARG A 339 9.73 -6.18 16.15
C ARG A 339 8.41 -5.85 16.85
N ALA A 340 7.27 -6.16 16.24
CA ALA A 340 5.94 -6.04 16.86
C ALA A 340 5.85 -6.89 18.13
N ILE A 341 6.23 -8.17 18.04
CA ILE A 341 6.24 -9.11 19.18
C ILE A 341 7.11 -8.59 20.32
N LYS A 342 8.31 -8.08 20.01
CA LYS A 342 9.20 -7.48 21.01
C LYS A 342 8.60 -6.22 21.62
N ALA A 343 7.93 -5.38 20.84
CA ALA A 343 7.34 -4.14 21.34
C ALA A 343 6.10 -4.39 22.22
N GLU A 344 5.30 -5.43 21.92
CA GLU A 344 4.06 -5.70 22.65
C GLU A 344 4.28 -6.26 24.07
N PHE A 345 5.42 -6.92 24.37
CA PHE A 345 5.76 -7.56 25.66
C PHE A 345 4.60 -8.29 26.41
N LYS A 346 3.53 -8.69 25.72
CA LYS A 346 2.37 -9.40 26.29
C LYS A 346 2.49 -10.91 26.03
N LYS A 347 3.15 -11.63 26.95
CA LYS A 347 3.39 -13.09 26.87
C LYS A 347 2.14 -13.93 26.55
N SER A 348 0.94 -13.50 26.97
CA SER A 348 -0.33 -14.20 26.75
C SER A 348 -0.79 -14.16 25.28
N LYS A 349 -0.72 -12.99 24.62
CA LYS A 349 -1.08 -12.84 23.20
C LYS A 349 -0.11 -13.57 22.27
N LEU A 350 1.16 -13.63 22.64
CA LEU A 350 2.19 -14.33 21.88
C LEU A 350 1.89 -15.84 21.76
N LYS A 351 1.48 -16.50 22.85
CA LYS A 351 1.14 -17.94 22.85
C LYS A 351 -0.06 -18.26 21.96
N ILE A 352 -1.11 -17.43 21.98
CA ILE A 352 -2.31 -17.61 21.15
C ILE A 352 -1.97 -17.45 19.68
N ASN A 353 -1.17 -16.44 19.34
CA ASN A 353 -0.76 -16.17 17.98
C ASN A 353 0.22 -17.23 17.43
N LEU A 354 1.14 -17.73 18.25
CA LEU A 354 2.02 -18.86 17.89
C LEU A 354 1.22 -20.12 17.61
N LYS A 355 0.21 -20.45 18.44
CA LYS A 355 -0.70 -21.58 18.17
C LYS A 355 -1.42 -21.42 16.84
N LYS A 356 -1.94 -20.22 16.54
CA LYS A 356 -2.56 -19.92 15.24
C LYS A 356 -1.58 -20.10 14.08
N CYS A 357 -0.34 -19.61 14.19
CA CYS A 357 0.70 -19.82 13.18
C CYS A 357 1.04 -21.31 12.97
N LEU A 358 1.05 -22.12 14.04
CA LEU A 358 1.33 -23.56 13.96
C LEU A 358 0.16 -24.34 13.32
N SER A 359 -1.08 -23.88 13.49
CA SER A 359 -2.27 -24.50 12.90
C SER A 359 -2.63 -23.99 11.49
N SER A 360 -1.96 -22.94 11.02
CA SER A 360 -2.27 -22.26 9.76
C SER A 360 -1.18 -22.47 8.70
N ARG A 361 -1.59 -22.44 7.43
CA ARG A 361 -0.63 -22.31 6.33
C ARG A 361 -0.02 -20.90 6.37
N VAL A 362 1.30 -20.80 6.20
CA VAL A 362 2.02 -19.51 6.24
C VAL A 362 2.44 -19.08 4.84
N GLN A 363 2.21 -17.80 4.53
CA GLN A 363 2.75 -17.11 3.35
C GLN A 363 3.76 -16.04 3.81
N GLY A 364 5.03 -16.22 3.48
CA GLY A 364 6.03 -15.19 3.76
C GLY A 364 5.85 -13.96 2.86
N ALA A 365 6.18 -12.78 3.38
CA ALA A 365 6.01 -11.53 2.65
C ALA A 365 6.84 -11.39 1.37
N ILE A 366 8.06 -11.94 1.38
CA ILE A 366 9.01 -11.80 0.25
C ILE A 366 9.65 -13.14 -0.17
N TRP A 367 9.80 -14.10 0.75
CA TRP A 367 10.51 -15.35 0.47
C TRP A 367 9.78 -16.22 -0.56
N SER A 368 10.55 -16.77 -1.51
CA SER A 368 10.10 -17.80 -2.45
C SER A 368 11.25 -18.76 -2.74
N ILE A 369 10.99 -20.07 -2.71
CA ILE A 369 12.00 -21.08 -3.03
C ILE A 369 12.43 -20.98 -4.50
N SER A 370 11.47 -20.71 -5.40
CA SER A 370 11.74 -20.57 -6.83
C SER A 370 12.39 -19.23 -7.23
N ASP A 371 12.44 -18.27 -6.30
CA ASP A 371 12.97 -16.93 -6.54
C ASP A 371 13.47 -16.30 -5.22
N PRO A 372 14.58 -16.80 -4.67
CA PRO A 372 15.03 -16.47 -3.31
C PRO A 372 15.80 -15.14 -3.23
N LEU A 373 16.42 -14.69 -4.33
CA LEU A 373 17.33 -13.54 -4.35
C LEU A 373 16.69 -12.23 -3.88
N PRO A 374 15.41 -11.89 -4.20
CA PRO A 374 14.78 -10.70 -3.65
C PRO A 374 14.80 -10.64 -2.13
N ALA A 375 14.54 -11.76 -1.45
CA ALA A 375 14.54 -11.80 0.01
C ALA A 375 15.95 -11.59 0.58
N ILE A 376 16.97 -12.20 -0.03
CA ILE A 376 18.38 -12.05 0.38
C ILE A 376 18.84 -10.60 0.22
N TYR A 377 18.58 -10.00 -0.94
CA TYR A 377 18.98 -8.61 -1.19
C TYR A 377 18.14 -7.61 -0.39
N PHE A 378 16.91 -7.94 -0.05
CA PHE A 378 16.11 -7.13 0.87
C PHE A 378 16.72 -7.10 2.28
N LEU A 379 17.23 -8.23 2.80
CA LEU A 379 17.95 -8.25 4.07
C LEU A 379 19.18 -7.33 4.03
N LYS A 380 19.96 -7.37 2.94
CA LYS A 380 21.09 -6.45 2.73
C LYS A 380 20.64 -5.00 2.71
N TYR A 381 19.59 -4.68 1.95
CA TYR A 381 19.00 -3.34 1.88
C TYR A 381 18.61 -2.81 3.27
N ILE A 382 17.96 -3.64 4.10
CA ILE A 382 17.58 -3.27 5.46
C ILE A 382 18.82 -3.07 6.34
N ALA A 383 19.84 -3.93 6.24
CA ALA A 383 21.09 -3.80 6.98
C ALA A 383 21.81 -2.48 6.66
N ASP A 384 21.93 -2.14 5.37
CA ASP A 384 22.56 -0.91 4.89
C ASP A 384 21.79 0.34 5.37
N LYS A 385 20.45 0.27 5.39
CA LYS A 385 19.60 1.36 5.89
C LYS A 385 19.76 1.56 7.41
N LEU A 386 19.88 0.47 8.17
CA LEU A 386 20.14 0.54 9.62
C LEU A 386 21.54 1.05 9.94
N TYR A 387 22.54 0.64 9.15
CA TYR A 387 23.92 1.11 9.28
C TYR A 387 24.01 2.64 9.06
N ARG A 388 23.46 3.13 7.95
CA ARG A 388 23.40 4.58 7.65
C ARG A 388 22.70 5.37 8.76
N LYS A 389 21.53 4.91 9.23
CA LYS A 389 20.81 5.57 10.33
C LYS A 389 21.61 5.67 11.63
N ARG A 390 22.43 4.66 11.96
CA ARG A 390 23.32 4.69 13.13
C ARG A 390 24.50 5.65 12.91
N HIS A 391 25.08 5.65 11.72
CA HIS A 391 26.17 6.54 11.36
C HIS A 391 25.74 8.02 11.41
N ASP A 392 24.58 8.35 10.84
CA ASP A 392 24.04 9.72 10.85
C ASP A 392 23.71 10.19 12.27
N LYS A 393 23.15 9.31 13.11
CA LYS A 393 22.93 9.61 14.54
C LYS A 393 24.24 9.88 15.29
N ASN A 394 25.29 9.11 15.01
CA ASN A 394 26.60 9.27 15.64
C ASN A 394 27.33 10.54 15.18
N LEU A 395 27.18 10.93 13.91
CA LEU A 395 27.64 12.23 13.39
C LEU A 395 26.89 13.38 14.07
N TYR A 396 25.57 13.29 14.15
CA TYR A 396 24.74 14.30 14.79
C TYR A 396 25.09 14.46 16.28
N SER A 397 25.31 13.37 17.01
CA SER A 397 25.74 13.43 18.42
C SER A 397 27.15 14.01 18.58
N LYS A 398 28.09 13.72 17.67
CA LYS A 398 29.45 14.29 17.67
C LYS A 398 29.48 15.78 17.33
N MET A 399 28.56 16.26 16.47
CA MET A 399 28.41 17.68 16.17
C MET A 399 27.82 18.44 17.37
N LYS A 400 26.84 17.84 18.08
CA LYS A 400 26.24 18.42 19.28
C LYS A 400 27.20 18.50 20.46
N SER A 401 28.12 17.53 20.61
CA SER A 401 29.15 17.55 21.66
C SER A 401 30.29 18.54 21.41
N ARG A 402 30.40 19.13 20.21
CA ARG A 402 31.42 20.12 19.83
C ARG A 402 30.91 21.57 19.84
N GLY A 403 29.75 21.84 20.44
CA GLY A 403 29.24 23.20 20.61
C GLY A 403 28.74 23.88 19.32
N GLY A 404 28.57 23.13 18.24
CA GLY A 404 28.03 23.69 16.99
C GLY A 404 26.52 23.99 17.14
N LYS A 405 26.15 25.27 17.10
CA LYS A 405 24.76 25.68 16.81
C LYS A 405 24.42 25.20 15.41
N VAL A 406 23.50 24.24 15.30
CA VAL A 406 22.97 23.75 14.03
C VAL A 406 21.74 24.59 13.69
N LEU A 407 21.88 25.50 12.71
CA LEU A 407 20.75 26.19 12.05
C LEU A 407 19.85 25.20 11.36
#